data_AF-A0A7J7IUZ3-F1
#
_entry.id   AF-A0A7J7IUZ3-F1
#
_cell.length_a   1.000
_cell.length_b   1.000
_cell.length_c   1.000
_cell.angle_alpha   90.00
_cell.angle_beta   90.00
_cell.angle_gamma   90.00
#
_symmetry.space_group_name_H-M   'P 1'
#
loop_
_entity.id
_entity.type
_entity.pdbx_description
1 polymer ?
#
loop_
_entity_poly.entity_id
_entity_poly.type
_entity_poly.pdbx_seq_one_letter_code
_entity_poly.pdbx_strand_id
1 'polypeptide(L)'
;MNNTNGLISGDNKGLASHLFEKDMNPRALPHEVEFVAAFAQANEGDVSPNTKGPHCMDTGLPCDTEHSTCNGRNEMCVASGPGRDMFESTLIIGSKQYEKAKELYTQANITGIKLSGPIDFRHQFVDMSKQELKLETGEMVKTCPAAMGYSFAAGTTDGPGDFDFTQGTNSTNKFWSFVSQFISKPSPQQVDCQKPKPILLNTGEVNFPYAWQPSIIPIQLLRVGQLVITSLPGEFTTMSGRRVRNALTKIFKEDGKIANATVVLAGLSNAYADYIATFEEYQKQRYEAASTIYGPHTLSAYINLFSKMATMMVQGKPVAAGTAPPDLLSKQLSFVLPVVMDSVPVGTEFGQPITDAQMVYKQGDLVTVTFNSADPRNNLMTMNSFLAVEKRSSDGSWEVVYTDSHWVTKFEWTRTETLLGRSSAVISWQTGSDEPVGMYRVRHSGYHKPLFEDPQPFTGVSRTFKVVGKSKSYKSYINFVHKNQNRVMAYQPLE
;
A
#
# COMPACT_ATOMS: atom_id res chain seq x y z
N MET A 1 1.31 4.37 -6.07
CA MET A 1 0.13 3.98 -6.87
C MET A 1 -1.07 4.77 -6.37
N ASN A 2 -1.87 5.37 -7.24
CA ASN A 2 -3.04 6.18 -6.83
C ASN A 2 -4.35 5.38 -6.92
N ASN A 3 -5.50 6.02 -6.67
CA ASN A 3 -6.83 5.40 -6.67
C ASN A 3 -7.34 4.94 -8.06
N THR A 4 -6.67 5.27 -9.17
CA THR A 4 -7.05 4.78 -10.51
C THR A 4 -6.37 3.45 -10.84
N ASN A 5 -5.53 2.92 -9.95
CA ASN A 5 -4.85 1.65 -10.12
C ASN A 5 -5.79 0.46 -9.91
N GLY A 6 -5.84 -0.46 -10.89
CA GLY A 6 -6.58 -1.72 -10.80
C GLY A 6 -5.75 -2.94 -10.39
N LEU A 7 -4.45 -2.78 -10.09
CA LEU A 7 -3.52 -3.87 -9.82
C LEU A 7 -3.17 -4.00 -8.34
N ILE A 8 -3.15 -5.22 -7.80
CA ILE A 8 -2.64 -5.48 -6.45
C ILE A 8 -1.14 -5.15 -6.44
N SER A 9 -0.69 -4.40 -5.43
CA SER A 9 0.70 -3.96 -5.29
C SER A 9 1.06 -3.70 -3.83
N GLY A 10 2.31 -3.99 -3.45
CA GLY A 10 2.88 -3.56 -2.16
C GLY A 10 3.30 -2.08 -2.15
N ASP A 11 3.01 -1.33 -3.21
CA ASP A 11 3.40 0.07 -3.43
C ASP A 11 4.92 0.29 -3.24
N ASN A 12 5.33 1.50 -2.86
CA ASN A 12 6.72 1.91 -2.80
C ASN A 12 7.52 1.16 -1.72
N LYS A 13 6.92 0.83 -0.56
CA LYS A 13 7.56 0.04 0.49
C LYS A 13 7.71 -1.42 0.11
N GLY A 14 6.67 -2.04 -0.46
CA GLY A 14 6.74 -3.40 -0.97
C GLY A 14 7.76 -3.52 -2.11
N LEU A 15 7.86 -2.50 -2.97
CA LEU A 15 8.91 -2.47 -3.99
C LEU A 15 10.31 -2.32 -3.38
N ALA A 16 10.49 -1.48 -2.35
CA ALA A 16 11.77 -1.38 -1.64
C ALA A 16 12.17 -2.73 -1.01
N SER A 17 11.23 -3.43 -0.39
CA SER A 17 11.40 -4.81 0.10
C SER A 17 11.86 -5.74 -1.02
N HIS A 18 11.10 -5.79 -2.12
CA HIS A 18 11.41 -6.66 -3.25
C HIS A 18 12.79 -6.38 -3.88
N LEU A 19 13.17 -5.12 -4.02
CA LEU A 19 14.49 -4.74 -4.54
C LEU A 19 15.61 -5.22 -3.63
N PHE A 20 15.44 -5.10 -2.31
CA PHE A 20 16.45 -5.53 -1.35
C PHE A 20 16.57 -7.06 -1.30
N GLU A 21 15.44 -7.77 -1.26
CA GLU A 21 15.42 -9.23 -1.28
C GLU A 21 16.02 -9.78 -2.57
N LYS A 22 15.73 -9.17 -3.72
CA LYS A 22 16.33 -9.55 -4.99
C LYS A 22 17.84 -9.31 -5.03
N ASP A 23 18.32 -8.20 -4.45
CA ASP A 23 19.75 -7.90 -4.38
C ASP A 23 20.52 -8.91 -3.52
N MET A 24 19.90 -9.37 -2.42
CA MET A 24 20.48 -10.38 -1.53
C MET A 24 20.28 -11.82 -2.02
N ASN A 25 19.23 -12.07 -2.82
CA ASN A 25 18.89 -13.38 -3.38
C ASN A 25 18.72 -13.30 -4.93
N PRO A 26 19.79 -13.06 -5.71
CA PRO A 26 19.70 -12.68 -7.14
C PRO A 26 19.07 -13.71 -8.08
N ARG A 27 18.88 -14.95 -7.63
CA ARG A 27 18.29 -16.05 -8.42
C ARG A 27 17.08 -16.72 -7.75
N ALA A 28 16.71 -16.30 -6.55
CA ALA A 28 15.60 -16.92 -5.85
C ALA A 28 14.28 -16.46 -6.47
N LEU A 29 13.39 -17.41 -6.74
CA LEU A 29 11.99 -17.06 -6.87
C LEU A 29 11.48 -16.57 -5.50
N PRO A 30 10.40 -15.77 -5.44
CA PRO A 30 9.93 -15.15 -4.18
C PRO A 30 9.67 -16.13 -3.03
N HIS A 31 9.42 -17.41 -3.30
CA HIS A 31 9.19 -18.45 -2.29
C HIS A 31 10.46 -19.18 -1.84
N GLU A 32 11.61 -18.84 -2.44
CA GLU A 32 12.91 -19.47 -2.22
C GLU A 32 13.89 -18.52 -1.49
N VAL A 33 13.39 -17.44 -0.90
CA VAL A 33 14.23 -16.39 -0.28
C VAL A 33 14.73 -16.80 1.10
N GLU A 34 16.05 -16.72 1.32
CA GLU A 34 16.66 -16.86 2.65
C GLU A 34 16.73 -15.51 3.37
N PHE A 35 16.98 -14.42 2.62
CA PHE A 35 16.99 -13.06 3.14
C PHE A 35 15.62 -12.39 2.97
N VAL A 36 15.08 -11.86 4.06
CA VAL A 36 13.80 -11.13 4.11
C VAL A 36 14.05 -9.67 4.45
N ALA A 37 13.46 -8.75 3.69
CA ALA A 37 13.59 -7.31 3.90
C ALA A 37 12.21 -6.68 4.15
N ALA A 38 11.98 -6.16 5.36
CA ALA A 38 10.72 -5.49 5.69
C ALA A 38 10.90 -3.98 5.87
N PHE A 39 10.17 -3.19 5.09
CA PHE A 39 10.11 -1.73 5.23
C PHE A 39 8.86 -1.34 6.02
N ALA A 40 9.00 -1.21 7.34
CA ALA A 40 7.89 -0.84 8.21
C ALA A 40 7.47 0.63 8.06
N GLN A 41 6.24 0.91 8.45
CA GLN A 41 5.70 2.26 8.67
C GLN A 41 6.13 2.80 10.04
N ALA A 42 5.97 4.12 10.25
CA ALA A 42 6.34 4.79 11.50
C ALA A 42 5.28 5.82 11.95
N ASN A 43 5.42 7.07 11.53
CA ASN A 43 4.52 8.17 11.86
C ASN A 43 4.22 8.99 10.59
N GLU A 44 3.57 8.33 9.64
CA GLU A 44 3.34 8.77 8.27
C GLU A 44 1.99 9.45 8.01
N GLY A 45 1.19 9.72 9.04
CA GLY A 45 -0.18 10.20 8.86
C GLY A 45 -0.31 11.51 8.06
N ASP A 46 0.76 12.31 7.98
CA ASP A 46 0.83 13.55 7.19
C ASP A 46 2.01 13.54 6.20
N VAL A 47 2.45 12.36 5.75
CA VAL A 47 3.63 12.18 4.88
C VAL A 47 3.25 11.55 3.55
N SER A 48 3.34 12.32 2.48
CA SER A 48 3.05 11.86 1.12
C SER A 48 4.31 11.45 0.35
N PRO A 49 4.27 10.35 -0.45
CA PRO A 49 5.32 10.01 -1.41
C PRO A 49 5.24 10.84 -2.71
N ASN A 50 4.21 11.66 -2.89
CA ASN A 50 3.97 12.45 -4.09
C ASN A 50 4.76 13.76 -4.08
N THR A 51 6.07 13.66 -4.29
CA THR A 51 7.04 14.73 -4.04
C THR A 51 6.99 15.92 -5.00
N LYS A 52 6.18 15.91 -6.07
CA LYS A 52 5.98 17.11 -6.91
C LYS A 52 5.04 18.12 -6.25
N GLY A 53 4.38 17.75 -5.15
CA GLY A 53 3.46 18.59 -4.42
C GLY A 53 2.09 18.73 -5.08
N PRO A 54 1.14 19.36 -4.38
CA PRO A 54 -0.24 19.48 -4.81
C PRO A 54 -0.43 20.58 -5.86
N HIS A 55 -1.12 20.25 -6.94
CA HIS A 55 -1.45 21.15 -8.04
C HIS A 55 -2.85 20.87 -8.57
N CYS A 56 -3.40 21.86 -9.26
CA CYS A 56 -4.69 21.78 -9.91
C CYS A 56 -4.57 21.06 -11.25
N MET A 57 -5.32 19.99 -11.46
CA MET A 57 -5.23 19.17 -12.69
C MET A 57 -5.61 19.94 -13.96
N ASP A 58 -6.45 20.97 -13.87
CA ASP A 58 -6.93 21.78 -14.99
C ASP A 58 -5.95 22.88 -15.41
N THR A 59 -5.32 23.55 -14.43
CA THR A 59 -4.50 24.74 -14.65
C THR A 59 -3.01 24.51 -14.45
N GLY A 60 -2.62 23.45 -13.76
CA GLY A 60 -1.24 23.19 -13.33
C GLY A 60 -0.72 24.12 -12.23
N LEU A 61 -1.57 25.03 -11.71
CA LEU A 61 -1.19 25.94 -10.63
C LEU A 61 -1.16 25.21 -9.27
N PRO A 62 -0.40 25.72 -8.28
CA PRO A 62 -0.45 25.19 -6.92
C PRO A 62 -1.87 25.25 -6.34
N CYS A 63 -2.26 24.23 -5.58
CA CYS A 63 -3.53 24.25 -4.85
C CYS A 63 -3.53 25.29 -3.72
N ASP A 64 -4.73 25.66 -3.25
CA ASP A 64 -4.89 26.27 -1.95
C ASP A 64 -4.40 25.33 -0.84
N THR A 65 -3.53 25.83 0.04
CA THR A 65 -2.85 25.00 1.04
C THR A 65 -3.74 24.66 2.22
N GLU A 66 -4.65 25.53 2.64
CA GLU A 66 -5.45 25.32 3.86
C GLU A 66 -6.57 24.32 3.62
N HIS A 67 -7.22 24.38 2.46
CA HIS A 67 -8.39 23.56 2.12
C HIS A 67 -8.11 22.46 1.09
N SER A 68 -6.92 22.48 0.46
CA SER A 68 -6.56 21.56 -0.63
C SER A 68 -7.56 21.63 -1.78
N THR A 69 -7.80 22.84 -2.29
CA THR A 69 -8.78 23.08 -3.35
C THR A 69 -8.19 23.82 -4.54
N CYS A 70 -8.89 23.69 -5.67
CA CYS A 70 -8.69 24.41 -6.91
C CYS A 70 -10.03 25.03 -7.30
N ASN A 71 -10.10 26.36 -7.31
CA ASN A 71 -11.37 27.09 -7.51
C ASN A 71 -12.49 26.62 -6.55
N GLY A 72 -12.13 26.29 -5.30
CA GLY A 72 -13.06 25.82 -4.27
C GLY A 72 -13.42 24.33 -4.31
N ARG A 73 -12.88 23.55 -5.26
CA ARG A 73 -13.11 22.10 -5.40
C ARG A 73 -11.89 21.29 -5.00
N ASN A 74 -12.07 20.25 -4.19
CA ASN A 74 -10.97 19.38 -3.74
C ASN A 74 -10.61 18.32 -4.81
N GLU A 75 -11.57 17.87 -5.63
CA GLU A 75 -11.41 16.79 -6.61
C GLU A 75 -10.31 17.09 -7.64
N MET A 76 -10.08 18.38 -7.88
CA MET A 76 -9.10 18.87 -8.85
C MET A 76 -7.70 19.09 -8.24
N CYS A 77 -7.57 19.06 -6.91
CA CYS A 77 -6.30 19.26 -6.22
C CYS A 77 -5.62 17.93 -5.92
N VAL A 78 -4.57 17.61 -6.68
CA VAL A 78 -3.85 16.34 -6.54
C VAL A 78 -2.34 16.56 -6.40
N ALA A 79 -1.70 15.72 -5.61
CA ALA A 79 -0.25 15.62 -5.57
C ALA A 79 0.21 14.52 -6.53
N SER A 80 1.35 14.72 -7.17
CA SER A 80 1.93 13.73 -8.08
C SER A 80 3.32 13.25 -7.66
N GLY A 81 3.59 11.99 -7.94
CA GLY A 81 4.90 11.40 -7.76
C GLY A 81 5.97 11.92 -8.72
N PRO A 82 7.25 11.60 -8.46
CA PRO A 82 8.37 12.10 -9.26
C PRO A 82 8.43 11.54 -10.69
N GLY A 83 7.79 10.40 -10.96
CA GLY A 83 7.81 9.73 -12.27
C GLY A 83 6.88 10.35 -13.31
N ARG A 84 6.91 9.80 -14.52
CA ARG A 84 5.97 10.11 -15.63
C ARG A 84 4.59 9.52 -15.38
N ASP A 85 4.52 8.40 -14.69
CA ASP A 85 3.30 7.74 -14.26
C ASP A 85 3.43 7.22 -12.82
N MET A 86 2.38 6.56 -12.32
CA MET A 86 2.37 6.02 -10.97
C MET A 86 3.34 4.84 -10.77
N PHE A 87 3.60 4.03 -11.80
CA PHE A 87 4.51 2.90 -11.72
C PHE A 87 5.95 3.41 -11.60
N GLU A 88 6.35 4.35 -12.46
CA GLU A 88 7.66 4.97 -12.39
C GLU A 88 7.83 5.77 -11.10
N SER A 89 6.78 6.44 -10.61
CA SER A 89 6.80 7.12 -9.31
C SER A 89 7.04 6.13 -8.16
N THR A 90 6.29 5.02 -8.14
CA THR A 90 6.46 3.95 -7.14
C THR A 90 7.87 3.36 -7.21
N LEU A 91 8.41 3.14 -8.42
CA LEU A 91 9.80 2.70 -8.63
C LEU A 91 10.81 3.69 -8.06
N ILE A 92 10.70 4.97 -8.39
CA ILE A 92 11.64 5.99 -7.90
C ILE A 92 11.61 6.07 -6.36
N ILE A 93 10.42 6.12 -5.76
CA ILE A 93 10.28 6.25 -4.30
C ILE A 93 10.71 4.97 -3.57
N GLY A 94 10.37 3.80 -4.11
CA GLY A 94 10.80 2.50 -3.57
C GLY A 94 12.32 2.32 -3.65
N SER A 95 12.93 2.62 -4.80
CA SER A 95 14.39 2.56 -4.97
C SER A 95 15.12 3.46 -3.99
N LYS A 96 14.65 4.70 -3.76
CA LYS A 96 15.28 5.61 -2.78
C LYS A 96 15.26 5.04 -1.35
N GLN A 97 14.14 4.42 -0.94
CA GLN A 97 14.04 3.76 0.35
C GLN A 97 15.00 2.57 0.44
N TYR A 98 15.00 1.72 -0.59
CA TYR A 98 15.91 0.57 -0.70
C TYR A 98 17.38 0.99 -0.63
N GLU A 99 17.81 1.94 -1.45
CA GLU A 99 19.19 2.42 -1.51
C GLU A 99 19.66 2.89 -0.14
N LYS A 100 18.83 3.66 0.58
CA LYS A 100 19.20 4.12 1.92
C LYS A 100 19.24 2.99 2.93
N ALA A 101 18.29 2.05 2.88
CA ALA A 101 18.31 0.90 3.78
C ALA A 101 19.53 -0.01 3.54
N LYS A 102 19.88 -0.26 2.27
CA LYS A 102 21.08 -1.02 1.90
C LYS A 102 22.34 -0.31 2.36
N GLU A 103 22.44 1.01 2.17
CA GLU A 103 23.55 1.82 2.68
C GLU A 103 23.71 1.64 4.20
N LEU A 104 22.64 1.79 4.98
CA LEU A 104 22.66 1.63 6.44
C LEU A 104 22.99 0.20 6.86
N TYR A 105 22.47 -0.80 6.15
CA TYR A 105 22.74 -2.21 6.39
C TYR A 105 24.22 -2.55 6.18
N THR A 106 24.82 -2.09 5.06
CA THR A 106 26.24 -2.31 4.78
C THR A 106 27.15 -1.60 5.78
N GLN A 107 26.75 -0.41 6.26
CA GLN A 107 27.52 0.36 7.25
C GLN A 107 27.33 -0.13 8.70
N ALA A 108 26.37 -1.03 8.96
CA ALA A 108 25.99 -1.44 10.31
C ALA A 108 27.15 -2.07 11.12
N ASN A 109 28.09 -2.75 10.45
CA ASN A 109 29.27 -3.33 11.12
C ASN A 109 30.30 -2.28 11.57
N ILE A 110 30.24 -1.06 11.03
CA ILE A 110 31.20 0.02 11.31
C ILE A 110 30.58 1.06 12.26
N THR A 111 29.36 1.48 11.97
CA THR A 111 28.68 2.59 12.66
C THR A 111 27.45 2.16 13.46
N GLY A 112 27.02 0.90 13.29
CA GLY A 112 25.83 0.38 13.93
C GLY A 112 26.04 0.10 15.42
N ILE A 113 24.93 0.11 16.14
CA ILE A 113 24.91 -0.25 17.56
C ILE A 113 24.43 -1.70 17.66
N LYS A 114 25.31 -2.60 18.10
CA LYS A 114 24.93 -3.99 18.34
C LYS A 114 23.86 -4.04 19.43
N LEU A 115 22.70 -4.62 19.11
CA LEU A 115 21.66 -4.85 20.10
C LEU A 115 22.11 -5.89 21.12
N SER A 116 21.96 -5.59 22.41
CA SER A 116 22.26 -6.51 23.49
C SER A 116 21.37 -6.25 24.71
N GLY A 117 21.10 -7.29 25.48
CA GLY A 117 20.21 -7.25 26.64
C GLY A 117 18.92 -8.04 26.44
N PRO A 118 17.95 -7.89 27.36
CA PRO A 118 16.77 -8.73 27.41
C PRO A 118 15.75 -8.41 26.32
N ILE A 119 14.88 -9.38 26.06
CA ILE A 119 13.63 -9.18 25.32
C ILE A 119 12.51 -9.00 26.36
N ASP A 120 11.67 -7.99 26.19
CA ASP A 120 10.55 -7.69 27.09
C ASP A 120 9.39 -7.04 26.30
N PHE A 121 8.18 -7.04 26.86
CA PHE A 121 7.03 -6.39 26.25
C PHE A 121 6.02 -5.87 27.27
N ARG A 122 5.23 -4.87 26.89
CA ARG A 122 4.01 -4.48 27.58
C ARG A 122 2.87 -4.40 26.56
N HIS A 123 1.71 -4.93 26.92
CA HIS A 123 0.52 -4.92 26.06
C HIS A 123 -0.71 -4.66 26.92
N GLN A 124 -1.62 -3.83 26.42
CA GLN A 124 -2.89 -3.54 27.08
C GLN A 124 -3.98 -3.26 26.05
N PHE A 125 -5.18 -3.78 26.29
CA PHE A 125 -6.40 -3.31 25.64
C PHE A 125 -6.97 -2.12 26.41
N VAL A 126 -7.20 -1.01 25.72
CA VAL A 126 -7.67 0.24 26.32
C VAL A 126 -8.95 0.71 25.65
N ASP A 127 -9.95 1.05 26.45
CA ASP A 127 -11.16 1.72 25.96
C ASP A 127 -10.87 3.20 25.69
N MET A 128 -10.48 3.51 24.46
CA MET A 128 -10.11 4.86 24.03
C MET A 128 -11.30 5.82 24.00
N SER A 129 -12.54 5.36 24.14
CA SER A 129 -13.74 6.23 24.10
C SER A 129 -13.93 7.07 25.37
N LYS A 130 -13.22 6.76 26.46
CA LYS A 130 -13.47 7.33 27.79
C LYS A 130 -12.21 7.51 28.65
N GLN A 131 -11.06 7.74 28.03
CA GLN A 131 -9.82 7.98 28.75
C GLN A 131 -9.86 9.35 29.40
N GLU A 132 -9.53 9.40 30.69
CA GLU A 132 -9.36 10.65 31.44
C GLU A 132 -7.90 10.83 31.83
N LEU A 133 -7.38 12.04 31.68
CA LEU A 133 -6.01 12.37 32.03
C LEU A 133 -5.86 13.83 32.45
N LYS A 134 -4.83 14.08 33.27
CA LYS A 134 -4.41 15.42 33.66
C LYS A 134 -3.26 15.86 32.76
N LEU A 135 -3.41 16.99 32.07
CA LEU A 135 -2.33 17.60 31.29
C LEU A 135 -1.24 18.18 32.21
N GLU A 136 -0.07 18.49 31.64
CA GLU A 136 1.01 19.17 32.38
C GLU A 136 0.59 20.54 32.90
N THR A 137 -0.36 21.20 32.23
CA THR A 137 -1.00 22.46 32.66
C THR A 137 -1.87 22.30 33.92
N GLY A 138 -2.16 21.05 34.32
CA GLY A 138 -3.05 20.71 35.43
C GLY A 138 -4.51 20.55 35.04
N GLU A 139 -4.86 20.84 33.79
CA GLU A 139 -6.21 20.67 33.25
C GLU A 139 -6.60 19.19 33.15
N MET A 140 -7.82 18.86 33.56
CA MET A 140 -8.40 17.53 33.38
C MET A 140 -9.07 17.47 32.01
N VAL A 141 -8.63 16.54 31.17
CA VAL A 141 -9.17 16.33 29.83
C VAL A 141 -9.59 14.89 29.64
N LYS A 142 -10.43 14.65 28.63
CA LYS A 142 -10.90 13.32 28.28
C LYS A 142 -10.90 13.09 26.78
N THR A 143 -10.86 11.82 26.37
CA THR A 143 -11.21 11.41 25.01
C THR A 143 -12.72 11.28 24.85
N CYS A 144 -13.14 11.11 23.60
CA CYS A 144 -14.53 11.03 23.19
C CYS A 144 -14.84 9.65 22.57
N PRO A 145 -16.10 9.21 22.56
CA PRO A 145 -16.57 8.22 21.59
C PRO A 145 -16.16 8.59 20.17
N ALA A 146 -15.92 7.60 19.32
CA ALA A 146 -15.43 7.83 17.96
C ALA A 146 -16.38 8.71 17.12
N ALA A 147 -15.82 9.65 16.37
CA ALA A 147 -16.55 10.40 15.34
C ALA A 147 -15.61 10.93 14.26
N MET A 148 -16.07 10.91 13.01
CA MET A 148 -15.37 11.47 11.86
C MET A 148 -15.92 12.85 11.51
N GLY A 149 -15.03 13.79 11.19
CA GLY A 149 -15.38 15.15 10.82
C GLY A 149 -15.76 15.29 9.34
N TYR A 150 -16.26 16.46 8.93
CA TYR A 150 -16.59 16.73 7.52
C TYR A 150 -15.40 16.56 6.58
N SER A 151 -14.20 17.02 6.99
CA SER A 151 -13.00 16.91 6.16
C SER A 151 -12.52 15.48 5.94
N PHE A 152 -13.06 14.47 6.64
CA PHE A 152 -12.83 13.06 6.30
C PHE A 152 -13.31 12.77 4.87
N ALA A 153 -14.49 13.26 4.49
CA ALA A 153 -15.04 13.05 3.15
C ALA A 153 -14.31 13.86 2.06
N ALA A 154 -13.47 14.82 2.43
CA ALA A 154 -12.66 15.59 1.48
C ALA A 154 -11.45 14.80 0.94
N GLY A 155 -11.08 13.69 1.58
CA GLY A 155 -9.84 12.96 1.26
C GLY A 155 -8.58 13.83 1.39
N THR A 156 -7.51 13.43 0.72
CA THR A 156 -6.24 14.17 0.69
C THR A 156 -5.81 14.51 -0.72
N THR A 157 -4.70 15.24 -0.86
CA THR A 157 -4.10 15.46 -2.17
C THR A 157 -3.56 14.17 -2.80
N ASP A 158 -3.40 13.09 -2.03
CA ASP A 158 -2.97 11.78 -2.55
C ASP A 158 -4.14 10.93 -3.09
N GLY A 159 -5.35 11.34 -2.75
CA GLY A 159 -6.60 10.70 -3.14
C GLY A 159 -7.74 11.61 -2.69
N PRO A 160 -8.17 12.56 -3.53
CA PRO A 160 -9.23 13.47 -3.14
C PRO A 160 -10.54 12.70 -2.95
N GLY A 161 -11.34 13.18 -2.01
CA GLY A 161 -12.71 12.72 -1.83
C GLY A 161 -13.63 13.24 -2.94
N ASP A 162 -14.94 13.14 -2.71
CA ASP A 162 -15.97 13.51 -3.68
C ASP A 162 -17.01 14.43 -3.02
N PHE A 163 -17.97 14.93 -3.78
CA PHE A 163 -19.12 15.72 -3.35
C PHE A 163 -18.78 17.11 -2.74
N ASP A 164 -17.78 17.81 -3.28
CA ASP A 164 -17.38 19.18 -2.91
C ASP A 164 -16.99 19.34 -1.42
N PHE A 165 -16.61 18.26 -0.72
CA PHE A 165 -16.08 18.37 0.64
C PHE A 165 -14.66 18.97 0.59
N THR A 166 -14.39 19.99 1.41
CA THR A 166 -13.06 20.60 1.50
C THR A 166 -12.39 20.25 2.82
N GLN A 167 -11.05 20.22 2.83
CA GLN A 167 -10.32 20.13 4.09
C GLN A 167 -10.41 21.44 4.87
N GLY A 168 -10.07 21.40 6.16
CA GLY A 168 -9.94 22.60 6.99
C GLY A 168 -11.26 23.15 7.52
N THR A 169 -12.40 22.45 7.35
CA THR A 169 -13.69 23.00 7.77
C THR A 169 -13.98 22.76 9.25
N ASN A 170 -14.33 23.86 9.94
CA ASN A 170 -14.91 23.86 11.28
C ASN A 170 -16.42 24.10 11.26
N SER A 171 -17.06 24.02 10.09
CA SER A 171 -18.48 24.32 9.88
C SER A 171 -19.22 23.17 9.20
N THR A 172 -20.53 23.10 9.44
CA THR A 172 -21.42 22.10 8.85
C THR A 172 -22.13 22.61 7.59
N ASN A 173 -22.42 21.72 6.64
CA ASN A 173 -23.33 22.00 5.53
C ASN A 173 -24.75 21.48 5.85
N LYS A 174 -25.79 22.26 5.54
CA LYS A 174 -27.21 21.92 5.81
C LYS A 174 -27.64 20.59 5.17
N PHE A 175 -27.23 20.30 3.95
CA PHE A 175 -27.58 19.08 3.23
C PHE A 175 -26.94 17.85 3.89
N TRP A 176 -25.63 17.88 4.08
CA TRP A 176 -24.90 16.77 4.70
C TRP A 176 -25.24 16.60 6.18
N SER A 177 -25.62 17.67 6.88
CA SER A 177 -26.16 17.60 8.24
C SER A 177 -27.49 16.87 8.29
N PHE A 178 -28.36 17.07 7.29
CA PHE A 178 -29.61 16.33 7.19
C PHE A 178 -29.37 14.85 6.91
N VAL A 179 -28.49 14.52 5.95
CA VAL A 179 -28.13 13.15 5.61
C VAL A 179 -27.48 12.43 6.80
N SER A 180 -26.51 13.04 7.47
CA SER A 180 -25.84 12.43 8.62
C SER A 180 -26.78 12.23 9.80
N GLN A 181 -27.69 13.17 10.08
CA GLN A 181 -28.68 13.03 11.14
C GLN A 181 -29.69 11.92 10.87
N PHE A 182 -29.96 11.62 9.61
CA PHE A 182 -30.81 10.48 9.23
C PHE A 182 -30.11 9.14 9.47
N ILE A 183 -28.77 9.10 9.37
CA ILE A 183 -27.96 7.90 9.64
C ILE A 183 -27.72 7.73 11.16
N SER A 184 -27.19 8.76 11.83
CA SER A 184 -26.98 8.80 13.28
C SER A 184 -26.76 10.24 13.76
N LYS A 185 -27.71 10.78 14.53
CA LYS A 185 -27.63 12.12 15.11
C LYS A 185 -26.70 12.11 16.34
N PRO A 186 -25.62 12.93 16.38
CA PRO A 186 -24.73 13.00 17.52
C PRO A 186 -25.39 13.63 18.74
N SER A 187 -25.11 13.08 19.93
CA SER A 187 -25.54 13.66 21.19
C SER A 187 -24.88 15.04 21.43
N PRO A 188 -25.52 15.96 22.19
CA PRO A 188 -24.90 17.24 22.56
C PRO A 188 -23.55 17.07 23.25
N GLN A 189 -23.40 16.03 24.07
CA GLN A 189 -22.17 15.69 24.78
C GLN A 189 -21.07 15.28 23.80
N GLN A 190 -21.41 14.50 22.77
CA GLN A 190 -20.47 14.09 21.73
C GLN A 190 -20.02 15.28 20.88
N VAL A 191 -20.95 16.15 20.47
CA VAL A 191 -20.63 17.39 19.75
C VAL A 191 -19.68 18.26 20.57
N ASP A 192 -19.96 18.45 21.86
CA ASP A 192 -19.11 19.26 22.74
C ASP A 192 -17.71 18.66 22.92
N CYS A 193 -17.63 17.35 23.15
CA CYS A 193 -16.36 16.64 23.33
C CYS A 193 -15.46 16.73 22.10
N GLN A 194 -16.04 16.65 20.90
CA GLN A 194 -15.29 16.61 19.64
C GLN A 194 -14.86 18.00 19.13
N LYS A 195 -15.33 19.11 19.73
CA LYS A 195 -15.01 20.47 19.25
C LYS A 195 -13.50 20.67 19.02
N PRO A 196 -13.11 21.40 17.95
CA PRO A 196 -13.97 22.12 16.99
C PRO A 196 -14.49 21.27 15.82
N LYS A 197 -14.29 19.93 15.82
CA LYS A 197 -14.69 19.05 14.72
C LYS A 197 -16.20 19.13 14.44
N PRO A 198 -16.62 19.50 13.22
CA PRO A 198 -18.00 19.31 12.79
C PRO A 198 -18.20 17.82 12.48
N ILE A 199 -19.01 17.12 13.26
CA ILE A 199 -19.23 15.67 13.11
C ILE A 199 -20.02 15.38 11.82
N LEU A 200 -19.43 14.60 10.92
CA LEU A 200 -20.10 14.01 9.75
C LEU A 200 -20.65 12.62 10.06
N LEU A 201 -19.83 11.75 10.67
CA LEU A 201 -20.23 10.38 11.03
C LEU A 201 -20.07 10.15 12.53
N ASN A 202 -21.17 9.85 13.20
CA ASN A 202 -21.24 9.60 14.64
C ASN A 202 -21.06 8.10 14.98
N THR A 203 -19.96 7.53 14.51
CA THR A 203 -19.66 6.09 14.53
C THR A 203 -19.60 5.48 15.93
N GLY A 204 -19.12 6.22 16.93
CA GLY A 204 -18.94 5.74 18.30
C GLY A 204 -20.24 5.57 19.11
N GLU A 205 -21.36 6.13 18.63
CA GLU A 205 -22.69 5.94 19.23
C GLU A 205 -23.58 5.01 18.37
N VAL A 206 -23.05 4.44 17.28
CA VAL A 206 -23.76 3.48 16.40
C VAL A 206 -23.29 2.07 16.65
N ASN A 207 -24.22 1.20 17.07
CA ASN A 207 -23.94 -0.19 17.44
C ASN A 207 -24.71 -1.22 16.59
N PHE A 208 -25.46 -0.79 15.58
CA PHE A 208 -26.22 -1.67 14.71
C PHE A 208 -25.63 -1.68 13.28
N PRO A 209 -25.43 -2.85 12.66
CA PRO A 209 -25.57 -4.21 13.24
C PRO A 209 -24.48 -4.57 14.27
N TYR A 210 -23.42 -3.78 14.36
CA TYR A 210 -22.34 -3.83 15.35
C TYR A 210 -21.70 -2.43 15.46
N ALA A 211 -20.73 -2.22 16.36
CA ALA A 211 -20.00 -0.96 16.46
C ALA A 211 -19.28 -0.62 15.15
N TRP A 212 -19.45 0.60 14.64
CA TRP A 212 -18.89 1.01 13.34
C TRP A 212 -17.39 1.36 13.40
N GLN A 213 -16.90 1.77 14.56
CA GLN A 213 -15.47 1.97 14.83
C GLN A 213 -15.11 1.35 16.18
N PRO A 214 -13.86 0.88 16.35
CA PRO A 214 -13.43 0.28 17.62
C PRO A 214 -13.45 1.32 18.75
N SER A 215 -13.82 0.88 19.94
CA SER A 215 -13.58 1.63 21.19
C SER A 215 -12.42 1.04 21.99
N ILE A 216 -12.23 -0.27 21.90
CA ILE A 216 -11.16 -1.02 22.56
C ILE A 216 -9.97 -1.15 21.59
N ILE A 217 -8.85 -0.55 21.95
CA ILE A 217 -7.63 -0.50 21.14
C ILE A 217 -6.47 -1.24 21.83
N PRO A 218 -5.77 -2.15 21.12
CA PRO A 218 -4.53 -2.73 21.60
C PRO A 218 -3.38 -1.72 21.50
N ILE A 219 -2.68 -1.49 22.61
CA ILE A 219 -1.43 -0.73 22.65
C ILE A 219 -0.30 -1.63 23.13
N GLN A 220 0.89 -1.45 22.56
CA GLN A 220 2.02 -2.34 22.84
C GLN A 220 3.37 -1.62 22.77
N LEU A 221 4.27 -2.03 23.67
CA LEU A 221 5.70 -1.76 23.61
C LEU A 221 6.45 -3.09 23.51
N LEU A 222 7.40 -3.20 22.59
CA LEU A 222 8.33 -4.31 22.49
C LEU A 222 9.74 -3.81 22.76
N ARG A 223 10.55 -4.60 23.47
CA ARG A 223 11.94 -4.29 23.77
C ARG A 223 12.83 -5.41 23.26
N VAL A 224 13.89 -5.03 22.56
CA VAL A 224 15.00 -5.91 22.18
C VAL A 224 16.30 -5.21 22.58
N GLY A 225 16.83 -5.54 23.76
CA GLY A 225 17.99 -4.87 24.32
C GLY A 225 17.72 -3.39 24.58
N GLN A 226 18.40 -2.52 23.84
CA GLN A 226 18.23 -1.06 23.84
C GLN A 226 17.23 -0.55 22.79
N LEU A 227 16.74 -1.39 21.88
CA LEU A 227 15.68 -1.01 20.94
C LEU A 227 14.32 -1.14 21.62
N VAL A 228 13.51 -0.09 21.56
CA VAL A 228 12.11 -0.13 21.99
C VAL A 228 11.22 0.23 20.80
N ILE A 229 10.36 -0.71 20.41
CA ILE A 229 9.39 -0.54 19.33
C ILE A 229 8.05 -0.18 19.96
N THR A 230 7.52 0.98 19.60
CA THR A 230 6.19 1.46 20.02
C THR A 230 5.19 1.18 18.92
N SER A 231 4.29 0.23 19.17
CA SER A 231 3.26 -0.18 18.22
C SER A 231 2.09 0.82 18.26
N LEU A 232 1.93 1.58 17.20
CA LEU A 232 0.93 2.64 17.07
C LEU A 232 -0.32 2.12 16.34
N PRO A 233 -1.49 2.06 16.98
CA PRO A 233 -2.71 1.47 16.41
C PRO A 233 -3.49 2.45 15.52
N GLY A 234 -2.79 3.07 14.57
CA GLY A 234 -3.33 4.09 13.67
C GLY A 234 -2.22 4.89 12.99
N GLU A 235 -2.61 5.97 12.33
CA GLU A 235 -1.75 6.85 11.53
C GLU A 235 -1.39 8.12 12.30
N PHE A 236 -0.25 8.09 12.99
CA PHE A 236 0.22 9.26 13.73
C PHE A 236 0.84 10.27 12.78
N THR A 237 0.46 11.54 12.89
CA THR A 237 1.14 12.64 12.20
C THR A 237 2.60 12.75 12.63
N THR A 238 3.39 13.49 11.85
CA THR A 238 4.82 13.69 12.06
C THR A 238 5.10 14.19 13.48
N MET A 239 4.36 15.21 13.93
CA MET A 239 4.55 15.74 15.28
C MET A 239 3.95 14.87 16.37
N SER A 240 2.84 14.17 16.09
CA SER A 240 2.29 13.20 17.03
C SER A 240 3.28 12.09 17.36
N GLY A 241 3.89 11.49 16.34
CA GLY A 241 4.94 10.48 16.51
C GLY A 241 6.17 11.03 17.24
N ARG A 242 6.64 12.23 16.89
CA ARG A 242 7.76 12.89 17.60
C ARG A 242 7.47 13.08 19.09
N ARG A 243 6.26 13.52 19.46
CA ARG A 243 5.88 13.73 20.87
C ARG A 243 5.84 12.41 21.65
N VAL A 244 5.28 11.34 21.06
CA VAL A 244 5.33 9.98 21.66
C VAL A 244 6.77 9.53 21.86
N ARG A 245 7.60 9.57 20.80
CA ARG A 245 9.00 9.16 20.85
C ARG A 245 9.77 9.91 21.94
N ASN A 246 9.59 11.22 22.04
CA ASN A 246 10.28 12.06 23.02
C ASN A 246 9.86 11.73 24.46
N ALA A 247 8.56 11.56 24.70
CA ALA A 247 8.03 11.21 26.03
C ALA A 247 8.63 9.88 26.53
N LEU A 248 8.65 8.84 25.69
CA LEU A 248 9.20 7.54 26.08
C LEU A 248 10.72 7.57 26.20
N THR A 249 11.40 8.26 25.29
CA THR A 249 12.86 8.43 25.35
C THR A 249 13.28 9.10 26.66
N LYS A 250 12.54 10.11 27.13
CA LYS A 250 12.78 10.76 28.43
C LYS A 250 12.69 9.76 29.57
N ILE A 251 11.61 8.97 29.64
CA ILE A 251 11.39 7.96 30.69
C ILE A 251 12.52 6.93 30.73
N PHE A 252 12.93 6.40 29.56
CA PHE A 252 13.99 5.40 29.50
C PHE A 252 15.37 5.96 29.86
N LYS A 253 15.64 7.24 29.53
CA LYS A 253 16.89 7.93 29.90
C LYS A 253 16.96 8.25 31.39
N GLU A 254 15.86 8.71 31.99
CA GLU A 254 15.85 9.16 33.40
C GLU A 254 16.05 8.01 34.40
N ASP A 255 15.49 6.82 34.16
CA ASP A 255 15.69 5.68 35.07
C ASP A 255 17.05 4.99 34.88
N GLY A 256 17.66 5.11 33.70
CA GLY A 256 19.00 4.59 33.43
C GLY A 256 19.11 3.06 33.24
N LYS A 257 18.08 2.26 33.56
CA LYS A 257 18.09 0.79 33.33
C LYS A 257 18.05 0.38 31.86
N ILE A 258 17.59 1.26 30.98
CA ILE A 258 17.70 1.11 29.52
C ILE A 258 18.57 2.22 28.98
N ALA A 259 19.84 2.24 29.43
CA ALA A 259 20.83 3.19 28.96
C ALA A 259 20.90 3.18 27.43
N ASN A 260 20.87 4.36 26.81
CA ASN A 260 20.87 4.55 25.35
C ASN A 260 19.69 3.91 24.61
N ALA A 261 18.50 3.89 25.22
CA ALA A 261 17.29 3.43 24.54
C ALA A 261 17.04 4.17 23.22
N THR A 262 16.82 3.40 22.15
CA THR A 262 16.38 3.89 20.84
C THR A 262 14.90 3.56 20.70
N VAL A 263 14.04 4.58 20.79
CA VAL A 263 12.60 4.43 20.60
C VAL A 263 12.27 4.59 19.11
N VAL A 264 11.80 3.51 18.50
CA VAL A 264 11.24 3.52 17.13
C VAL A 264 9.73 3.36 17.20
N LEU A 265 9.05 3.87 16.17
CA LEU A 265 7.60 3.82 16.06
C LEU A 265 7.25 2.85 14.93
N ALA A 266 6.21 2.05 15.13
CA ALA A 266 5.63 1.18 14.12
C ALA A 266 4.16 1.56 13.93
N GLY A 267 3.86 2.27 12.83
CA GLY A 267 2.50 2.66 12.44
C GLY A 267 1.63 1.45 12.09
N LEU A 268 0.30 1.64 12.07
CA LEU A 268 -0.71 0.63 11.70
C LEU A 268 -0.51 -0.74 12.37
N SER A 269 -0.14 -0.74 13.65
CA SER A 269 0.14 -1.97 14.39
C SER A 269 -1.08 -2.46 15.17
N ASN A 270 -1.33 -3.77 15.13
CA ASN A 270 -2.35 -4.51 15.89
C ASN A 270 -3.82 -4.21 15.54
N ALA A 271 -4.20 -2.94 15.40
CA ALA A 271 -5.52 -2.49 15.00
C ALA A 271 -5.43 -1.16 14.23
N TYR A 272 -6.53 -0.77 13.59
CA TYR A 272 -6.65 0.51 12.89
C TYR A 272 -7.71 1.38 13.58
N ALA A 273 -7.30 2.54 14.09
CA ALA A 273 -8.16 3.54 14.70
C ALA A 273 -7.97 4.91 14.03
N ASP A 274 -7.84 4.91 12.71
CA ASP A 274 -7.66 6.08 11.86
C ASP A 274 -6.45 6.93 12.26
N TYR A 275 -6.58 8.26 12.24
CA TYR A 275 -5.47 9.20 12.38
C TYR A 275 -5.30 9.69 13.81
N ILE A 276 -4.08 10.11 14.13
CA ILE A 276 -3.76 10.76 15.39
C ILE A 276 -3.00 12.04 15.09
N ALA A 277 -3.72 13.15 15.14
CA ALA A 277 -3.18 14.50 15.08
C ALA A 277 -2.83 15.03 16.50
N THR A 278 -1.90 15.98 16.55
CA THR A 278 -1.68 16.78 17.77
C THR A 278 -2.92 17.62 18.09
N PHE A 279 -3.03 18.13 19.32
CA PHE A 279 -4.13 19.03 19.68
C PHE A 279 -4.18 20.25 18.74
N GLU A 280 -3.02 20.78 18.37
CA GLU A 280 -2.85 21.97 17.53
C GLU A 280 -3.23 21.69 16.07
N GLU A 281 -2.77 20.57 15.52
CA GLU A 281 -3.20 20.09 14.19
C GLU A 281 -4.70 19.79 14.18
N TYR A 282 -5.24 19.23 15.27
CA TYR A 282 -6.66 18.92 15.40
C TYR A 282 -7.54 20.17 15.23
N GLN A 283 -7.10 21.32 15.72
CA GLN A 283 -7.86 22.58 15.61
C GLN A 283 -8.07 23.03 14.16
N LYS A 284 -7.20 22.59 13.25
CA LYS A 284 -7.27 22.93 11.83
C LYS A 284 -8.31 22.12 11.07
N GLN A 285 -8.69 20.95 11.56
CA GLN A 285 -9.68 20.08 10.90
C GLN A 285 -9.39 19.84 9.41
N ARG A 286 -8.12 19.66 9.05
CA ARG A 286 -7.74 18.97 7.81
C ARG A 286 -8.08 17.48 7.89
N TYR A 287 -7.81 16.70 6.85
CA TYR A 287 -8.23 15.29 6.78
C TYR A 287 -7.83 14.49 8.02
N GLU A 288 -6.55 14.55 8.41
CA GLU A 288 -5.98 13.77 9.53
C GLU A 288 -6.63 14.17 10.87
N ALA A 289 -6.91 15.46 11.03
CA ALA A 289 -7.58 16.02 12.20
C ALA A 289 -9.07 15.62 12.28
N ALA A 290 -9.78 15.63 11.15
CA ALA A 290 -11.16 15.16 11.06
C ALA A 290 -11.26 13.65 11.27
N SER A 291 -10.21 12.90 10.92
CA SER A 291 -10.06 11.47 11.12
C SER A 291 -9.41 11.11 12.47
N THR A 292 -9.14 12.09 13.35
CA THR A 292 -8.69 11.82 14.73
C THR A 292 -9.90 11.50 15.60
N ILE A 293 -10.31 10.24 15.61
CA ILE A 293 -11.68 9.84 15.95
C ILE A 293 -12.07 10.02 17.42
N TYR A 294 -11.13 9.96 18.37
CA TYR A 294 -11.43 10.09 19.81
C TYR A 294 -11.31 11.53 20.34
N GLY A 295 -11.34 12.53 19.45
CA GLY A 295 -11.37 13.95 19.80
C GLY A 295 -9.99 14.58 19.99
N PRO A 296 -9.94 15.86 20.44
CA PRO A 296 -8.73 16.69 20.44
C PRO A 296 -7.61 16.16 21.35
N HIS A 297 -7.93 15.36 22.36
CA HIS A 297 -6.97 14.82 23.32
C HIS A 297 -6.58 13.36 23.06
N THR A 298 -6.85 12.84 21.85
CA THR A 298 -6.47 11.48 21.43
C THR A 298 -4.96 11.25 21.62
N LEU A 299 -4.12 12.16 21.10
CA LEU A 299 -2.66 12.04 21.24
C LEU A 299 -2.23 12.11 22.71
N SER A 300 -2.80 13.03 23.49
CA SER A 300 -2.47 13.18 24.92
C SER A 300 -2.77 11.89 25.69
N ALA A 301 -3.89 11.23 25.39
CA ALA A 301 -4.23 9.93 25.97
C ALA A 301 -3.20 8.86 25.58
N TYR A 302 -2.81 8.76 24.30
CA TYR A 302 -1.78 7.81 23.87
C TYR A 302 -0.43 8.07 24.54
N ILE A 303 0.02 9.32 24.62
CA ILE A 303 1.28 9.66 25.31
C ILE A 303 1.22 9.23 26.78
N ASN A 304 0.11 9.50 27.48
CA ASN A 304 -0.08 9.08 28.87
C ASN A 304 -0.05 7.56 29.02
N LEU A 305 -0.75 6.83 28.15
CA LEU A 305 -0.83 5.36 28.19
C LEU A 305 0.52 4.70 27.87
N PHE A 306 1.20 5.12 26.80
CA PHE A 306 2.53 4.62 26.46
C PHE A 306 3.57 4.98 27.53
N SER A 307 3.47 6.18 28.14
CA SER A 307 4.35 6.59 29.23
C SER A 307 4.18 5.68 30.44
N LYS A 308 2.94 5.36 30.83
CA LYS A 308 2.65 4.38 31.89
C LYS A 308 3.26 3.02 31.55
N MET A 309 3.09 2.53 30.32
CA MET A 309 3.69 1.25 29.90
C MET A 309 5.22 1.28 29.94
N ALA A 310 5.86 2.37 29.50
CA ALA A 310 7.31 2.52 29.56
C ALA A 310 7.82 2.54 31.01
N THR A 311 7.15 3.26 31.91
CA THR A 311 7.47 3.23 33.35
C THR A 311 7.34 1.82 33.92
N MET A 312 6.29 1.08 33.58
CA MET A 312 6.10 -0.30 34.04
C MET A 312 7.13 -1.27 33.44
N MET A 313 7.55 -1.05 32.19
CA MET A 313 8.66 -1.77 31.55
C MET A 313 9.96 -1.57 32.32
N VAL A 314 10.30 -0.32 32.62
CA VAL A 314 11.47 0.08 33.40
C VAL A 314 11.46 -0.47 34.82
N GLN A 315 10.28 -0.55 35.45
CA GLN A 315 10.11 -1.11 36.79
C GLN A 315 10.08 -2.65 36.81
N GLY A 316 10.10 -3.32 35.64
CA GLY A 316 9.95 -4.77 35.55
C GLY A 316 8.57 -5.28 36.00
N LYS A 317 7.55 -4.41 35.97
CA LYS A 317 6.19 -4.74 36.42
C LYS A 317 5.24 -4.92 35.24
N PRO A 318 4.26 -5.84 35.30
CA PRO A 318 3.27 -6.00 34.24
C PRO A 318 2.29 -4.82 34.19
N VAL A 319 1.62 -4.64 33.06
CA VAL A 319 0.44 -3.76 32.94
C VAL A 319 -0.83 -4.61 32.97
N ALA A 320 -1.95 -4.04 33.41
CA ALA A 320 -3.23 -4.75 33.36
C ALA A 320 -3.61 -5.04 31.90
N ALA A 321 -4.11 -6.24 31.61
CA ALA A 321 -4.43 -6.65 30.24
C ALA A 321 -5.57 -5.82 29.62
N GLY A 322 -6.52 -5.35 30.44
CA GLY A 322 -7.73 -4.68 29.97
C GLY A 322 -8.79 -5.65 29.41
N THR A 323 -9.87 -5.10 28.87
CA THR A 323 -10.96 -5.88 28.26
C THR A 323 -10.66 -6.10 26.79
N ALA A 324 -10.65 -7.36 26.33
CA ALA A 324 -10.45 -7.69 24.92
C ALA A 324 -11.62 -7.19 24.05
N PRO A 325 -11.38 -6.83 22.78
CA PRO A 325 -12.45 -6.47 21.85
C PRO A 325 -13.37 -7.66 21.55
N PRO A 326 -14.64 -7.42 21.16
CA PRO A 326 -15.55 -8.49 20.79
C PRO A 326 -15.13 -9.17 19.47
N ASP A 327 -15.38 -10.48 19.35
CA ASP A 327 -15.26 -11.19 18.08
C ASP A 327 -16.52 -10.95 17.23
N LEU A 328 -16.32 -10.42 16.02
CA LEU A 328 -17.38 -10.07 15.07
C LEU A 328 -17.37 -10.96 13.80
N LEU A 329 -16.55 -12.02 13.74
CA LEU A 329 -16.37 -12.82 12.52
C LEU A 329 -17.68 -13.45 12.04
N SER A 330 -18.48 -14.00 12.94
CA SER A 330 -19.76 -14.63 12.61
C SER A 330 -20.89 -13.66 12.26
N LYS A 331 -20.65 -12.35 12.37
CA LYS A 331 -21.64 -11.28 12.12
C LYS A 331 -21.36 -10.47 10.85
N GLN A 332 -20.27 -10.77 10.14
CA GLN A 332 -19.87 -10.02 8.95
C GLN A 332 -20.91 -10.18 7.83
N LEU A 333 -21.35 -9.06 7.27
CA LEU A 333 -22.22 -9.03 6.10
C LEU A 333 -21.37 -8.84 4.85
N SER A 334 -21.59 -9.63 3.80
CA SER A 334 -20.95 -9.47 2.49
C SER A 334 -22.00 -9.32 1.40
N PHE A 335 -21.86 -8.28 0.59
CA PHE A 335 -22.69 -8.02 -0.59
C PHE A 335 -21.94 -8.31 -1.90
N VAL A 336 -20.71 -8.83 -1.81
CA VAL A 336 -19.93 -9.24 -2.97
C VAL A 336 -20.49 -10.57 -3.48
N LEU A 337 -21.08 -10.55 -4.67
CA LEU A 337 -21.64 -11.76 -5.28
C LEU A 337 -20.53 -12.79 -5.57
N PRO A 338 -20.80 -14.09 -5.33
CA PRO A 338 -19.86 -15.15 -5.64
C PRO A 338 -19.68 -15.29 -7.15
N VAL A 339 -18.56 -15.87 -7.58
CA VAL A 339 -18.40 -16.33 -8.97
C VAL A 339 -19.41 -17.45 -9.21
N VAL A 340 -20.25 -17.32 -10.24
CA VAL A 340 -21.27 -18.33 -10.55
C VAL A 340 -20.72 -19.38 -11.51
N MET A 341 -20.12 -18.92 -12.61
CA MET A 341 -19.57 -19.73 -13.69
C MET A 341 -18.58 -18.89 -14.49
N ASP A 342 -17.57 -19.52 -15.06
CA ASP A 342 -16.75 -18.97 -16.13
C ASP A 342 -16.93 -19.76 -17.43
N SER A 343 -16.83 -19.08 -18.57
CA SER A 343 -16.80 -19.73 -19.89
C SER A 343 -15.80 -19.06 -20.83
N VAL A 344 -15.56 -19.71 -21.96
CA VAL A 344 -14.74 -19.19 -23.06
C VAL A 344 -15.56 -19.18 -24.36
N PRO A 345 -15.11 -18.46 -25.40
CA PRO A 345 -15.73 -18.56 -26.73
C PRO A 345 -15.81 -20.01 -27.24
N VAL A 346 -16.85 -20.32 -28.01
CA VAL A 346 -17.06 -21.65 -28.57
C VAL A 346 -15.87 -22.06 -29.45
N GLY A 347 -15.36 -23.28 -29.24
CA GLY A 347 -14.20 -23.80 -29.97
C GLY A 347 -12.84 -23.30 -29.44
N THR A 348 -12.83 -22.67 -28.27
CA THR A 348 -11.60 -22.27 -27.57
C THR A 348 -11.52 -22.87 -26.17
N GLU A 349 -10.36 -22.78 -25.54
CA GLU A 349 -10.08 -23.32 -24.21
C GLU A 349 -9.58 -22.22 -23.25
N PHE A 350 -9.73 -22.45 -21.95
CA PHE A 350 -9.08 -21.61 -20.93
C PHE A 350 -7.56 -21.71 -21.06
N GLY A 351 -6.86 -20.58 -20.99
CA GLY A 351 -5.42 -20.52 -21.24
C GLY A 351 -5.03 -20.51 -22.72
N GLN A 352 -5.98 -20.56 -23.66
CA GLN A 352 -5.65 -20.33 -25.07
C GLN A 352 -5.31 -18.85 -25.32
N PRO A 353 -4.20 -18.52 -26.01
CA PRO A 353 -3.92 -17.14 -26.43
C PRO A 353 -5.00 -16.60 -27.39
N ILE A 354 -5.57 -15.45 -27.06
CA ILE A 354 -6.39 -14.61 -27.94
C ILE A 354 -5.47 -13.78 -28.83
N THR A 355 -4.49 -13.11 -28.20
CA THR A 355 -3.42 -12.36 -28.88
C THR A 355 -2.10 -12.91 -28.36
N ASP A 356 -1.33 -13.51 -29.26
CA ASP A 356 -0.10 -14.20 -28.93
C ASP A 356 1.13 -13.28 -29.01
N ALA A 357 2.27 -13.72 -28.46
CA ALA A 357 3.53 -12.97 -28.48
C ALA A 357 4.06 -12.73 -29.91
N GLN A 358 4.82 -11.65 -30.12
CA GLN A 358 5.60 -11.48 -31.35
C GLN A 358 6.75 -12.50 -31.40
N MET A 359 7.24 -12.82 -32.60
CA MET A 359 8.33 -13.80 -32.75
C MET A 359 9.66 -13.31 -32.18
N VAL A 360 9.90 -12.00 -32.17
CA VAL A 360 11.15 -11.38 -31.74
C VAL A 360 10.87 -10.07 -31.00
N TYR A 361 11.51 -9.90 -29.86
CA TYR A 361 11.56 -8.66 -29.08
C TYR A 361 13.01 -8.23 -28.87
N LYS A 362 13.25 -6.93 -28.78
CA LYS A 362 14.54 -6.37 -28.36
C LYS A 362 14.53 -6.15 -26.85
N GLN A 363 15.71 -6.17 -26.23
CA GLN A 363 15.88 -5.68 -24.85
C GLN A 363 15.28 -4.28 -24.66
N GLY A 364 14.43 -4.13 -23.65
CA GLY A 364 13.67 -2.91 -23.39
C GLY A 364 12.28 -2.87 -24.02
N ASP A 365 11.91 -3.83 -24.86
CA ASP A 365 10.56 -3.93 -25.41
C ASP A 365 9.58 -4.49 -24.37
N LEU A 366 8.30 -4.14 -24.52
CA LEU A 366 7.19 -4.68 -23.76
C LEU A 366 6.63 -5.92 -24.47
N VAL A 367 6.70 -7.07 -23.82
CA VAL A 367 6.01 -8.29 -24.24
C VAL A 367 4.58 -8.23 -23.71
N THR A 368 3.61 -8.62 -24.54
CA THR A 368 2.20 -8.68 -24.14
C THR A 368 1.54 -9.88 -24.78
N VAL A 369 0.82 -10.67 -23.98
CA VAL A 369 0.04 -11.83 -24.41
C VAL A 369 -1.33 -11.76 -23.74
N THR A 370 -2.40 -11.98 -24.50
CA THR A 370 -3.77 -12.02 -23.98
C THR A 370 -4.29 -13.43 -24.06
N PHE A 371 -4.86 -13.94 -22.98
CA PHE A 371 -5.40 -15.30 -22.86
C PHE A 371 -6.89 -15.28 -22.57
N ASN A 372 -7.62 -16.29 -23.05
CA ASN A 372 -8.90 -16.67 -22.47
C ASN A 372 -8.66 -17.06 -21.01
N SER A 373 -9.41 -16.46 -20.08
CA SER A 373 -9.17 -16.62 -18.64
C SER A 373 -10.49 -16.71 -17.87
N ALA A 374 -10.38 -16.91 -16.56
CA ALA A 374 -11.49 -17.01 -15.62
C ALA A 374 -11.31 -16.01 -14.47
N ASP A 375 -12.34 -15.81 -13.66
CA ASP A 375 -12.30 -14.90 -12.51
C ASP A 375 -11.20 -15.32 -11.49
N PRO A 376 -10.22 -14.45 -11.17
CA PRO A 376 -9.14 -14.81 -10.24
C PRO A 376 -9.63 -15.05 -8.81
N ARG A 377 -10.88 -14.71 -8.48
CA ARG A 377 -11.49 -15.02 -7.17
C ARG A 377 -11.78 -16.51 -6.98
N ASN A 378 -11.76 -17.31 -8.06
CA ASN A 378 -11.91 -18.77 -7.96
C ASN A 378 -10.78 -19.42 -7.16
N ASN A 379 -9.57 -18.87 -7.23
CA ASN A 379 -8.42 -19.32 -6.46
C ASN A 379 -7.39 -18.19 -6.37
N LEU A 380 -6.97 -17.84 -5.16
CA LEU A 380 -6.03 -16.75 -4.91
C LEU A 380 -4.58 -17.06 -5.36
N MET A 381 -4.31 -18.29 -5.80
CA MET A 381 -2.99 -18.77 -6.19
C MET A 381 -1.94 -18.54 -5.10
N THR A 382 -2.31 -18.67 -3.81
CA THR A 382 -1.42 -18.47 -2.68
C THR A 382 -0.21 -19.42 -2.76
N MET A 383 1.01 -18.88 -2.61
CA MET A 383 2.28 -19.58 -2.85
C MET A 383 2.47 -20.11 -4.28
N ASN A 384 1.70 -19.60 -5.24
CA ASN A 384 1.79 -19.91 -6.66
C ASN A 384 1.71 -18.59 -7.46
N SER A 385 1.46 -18.65 -8.78
CA SER A 385 1.44 -17.46 -9.63
C SER A 385 0.44 -17.58 -10.79
N PHE A 386 -0.25 -16.49 -11.10
CA PHE A 386 -1.15 -16.39 -12.26
C PHE A 386 -0.38 -16.34 -13.60
N LEU A 387 0.90 -15.97 -13.57
CA LEU A 387 1.75 -15.91 -14.75
C LEU A 387 3.16 -16.42 -14.47
N ALA A 388 3.83 -16.91 -15.50
CA ALA A 388 5.26 -17.11 -15.48
C ALA A 388 5.88 -16.70 -16.82
N VAL A 389 7.01 -16.00 -16.76
CA VAL A 389 7.92 -15.86 -17.89
C VAL A 389 8.95 -16.96 -17.78
N GLU A 390 9.07 -17.77 -18.82
CA GLU A 390 9.95 -18.92 -18.85
C GLU A 390 11.02 -18.73 -19.91
N LYS A 391 12.29 -18.97 -19.54
CA LYS A 391 13.44 -18.95 -20.43
C LYS A 391 13.83 -20.38 -20.79
N ARG A 392 14.19 -20.60 -22.05
CA ARG A 392 14.69 -21.90 -22.49
C ARG A 392 16.15 -22.09 -22.09
N SER A 393 16.42 -23.15 -21.35
CA SER A 393 17.75 -23.60 -20.94
C SER A 393 18.51 -24.30 -22.08
N SER A 394 19.82 -24.50 -21.90
CA SER A 394 20.69 -25.13 -22.89
C SER A 394 20.33 -26.60 -23.19
N ASP A 395 19.76 -27.30 -22.22
CA ASP A 395 19.25 -28.67 -22.35
C ASP A 395 17.86 -28.74 -23.01
N GLY A 396 17.29 -27.58 -23.35
CA GLY A 396 15.97 -27.45 -23.96
C GLY A 396 14.80 -27.36 -22.97
N SER A 397 15.04 -27.49 -21.66
CA SER A 397 14.04 -27.30 -20.60
C SER A 397 13.63 -25.82 -20.47
N TRP A 398 12.54 -25.57 -19.75
CA TRP A 398 12.01 -24.22 -19.49
C TRP A 398 12.15 -23.89 -18.01
N GLU A 399 12.85 -22.80 -17.72
CA GLU A 399 13.09 -22.28 -16.37
C GLU A 399 12.25 -21.02 -16.14
N VAL A 400 11.54 -20.95 -15.02
CA VAL A 400 10.79 -19.75 -14.63
C VAL A 400 11.78 -18.66 -14.20
N VAL A 401 11.75 -17.51 -14.88
CA VAL A 401 12.61 -16.37 -14.56
C VAL A 401 11.85 -15.20 -13.96
N TYR A 402 10.54 -15.08 -14.24
CA TYR A 402 9.65 -14.09 -13.62
C TYR A 402 8.27 -14.68 -13.35
N THR A 403 7.60 -14.13 -12.35
CA THR A 403 6.26 -14.49 -11.84
C THR A 403 5.48 -13.20 -11.57
N ASP A 404 4.18 -13.27 -11.31
CA ASP A 404 3.31 -12.11 -11.01
C ASP A 404 3.75 -11.22 -9.82
N SER A 405 4.64 -11.71 -8.96
CA SER A 405 5.25 -10.94 -7.87
C SER A 405 6.40 -10.03 -8.32
N HIS A 406 6.93 -10.21 -9.54
CA HIS A 406 8.04 -9.43 -10.05
C HIS A 406 7.54 -8.12 -10.67
N TRP A 407 8.16 -7.00 -10.27
CA TRP A 407 7.79 -5.66 -10.72
C TRP A 407 7.74 -5.48 -12.25
N VAL A 408 8.54 -6.25 -12.97
CA VAL A 408 8.62 -6.20 -14.45
C VAL A 408 7.46 -6.89 -15.14
N THR A 409 6.61 -7.62 -14.42
CA THR A 409 5.45 -8.32 -14.97
C THR A 409 4.14 -7.78 -14.43
N LYS A 410 3.05 -7.89 -15.19
CA LYS A 410 1.70 -7.55 -14.74
C LYS A 410 0.70 -8.60 -15.20
N PHE A 411 -0.27 -8.85 -14.32
CA PHE A 411 -1.48 -9.64 -14.59
C PHE A 411 -2.69 -8.73 -14.55
N GLU A 412 -3.33 -8.51 -15.69
CA GLU A 412 -4.52 -7.67 -15.83
C GLU A 412 -5.70 -8.53 -16.25
N TRP A 413 -6.70 -8.67 -15.38
CA TRP A 413 -7.92 -9.42 -15.67
C TRP A 413 -9.06 -8.48 -16.08
N THR A 414 -9.87 -8.90 -17.06
CA THR A 414 -11.05 -8.14 -17.49
C THR A 414 -12.22 -9.08 -17.77
N ARG A 415 -13.39 -8.74 -17.22
CA ARG A 415 -14.67 -9.35 -17.59
C ARG A 415 -15.07 -8.84 -18.97
N THR A 416 -15.03 -9.71 -19.98
CA THR A 416 -15.36 -9.34 -21.36
C THR A 416 -16.85 -9.47 -21.65
N GLU A 417 -17.52 -10.49 -21.10
CA GLU A 417 -18.96 -10.69 -21.21
C GLU A 417 -19.55 -11.22 -19.90
N THR A 418 -20.30 -10.37 -19.18
CA THR A 418 -20.87 -10.71 -17.87
C THR A 418 -21.90 -11.83 -17.92
N LEU A 419 -22.85 -11.78 -18.86
CA LEU A 419 -23.94 -12.76 -18.94
C LEU A 419 -23.45 -14.18 -19.26
N LEU A 420 -22.38 -14.30 -20.04
CA LEU A 420 -21.79 -15.57 -20.43
C LEU A 420 -20.63 -15.98 -19.52
N GLY A 421 -20.22 -15.14 -18.57
CA GLY A 421 -19.09 -15.43 -17.68
C GLY A 421 -17.76 -15.51 -18.43
N ARG A 422 -17.57 -14.77 -19.54
CA ARG A 422 -16.30 -14.77 -20.28
C ARG A 422 -15.35 -13.70 -19.78
N SER A 423 -14.07 -14.00 -19.76
CA SER A 423 -13.03 -13.05 -19.35
C SER A 423 -11.72 -13.29 -20.08
N SER A 424 -10.85 -12.29 -20.05
CA SER A 424 -9.49 -12.38 -20.57
C SER A 424 -8.48 -11.94 -19.51
N ALA A 425 -7.27 -12.50 -19.61
CA ALA A 425 -6.11 -12.04 -18.86
C ALA A 425 -5.06 -11.50 -19.83
N VAL A 426 -4.65 -10.24 -19.65
CA VAL A 426 -3.50 -9.64 -20.31
C VAL A 426 -2.29 -9.81 -19.39
N ILE A 427 -1.29 -10.53 -19.87
CA ILE A 427 0.01 -10.65 -19.21
C ILE A 427 0.99 -9.77 -19.96
N SER A 428 1.63 -8.85 -19.23
CA SER A 428 2.69 -8.02 -19.77
C SER A 428 4.01 -8.25 -19.04
N TRP A 429 5.11 -8.17 -19.77
CA TRP A 429 6.48 -8.27 -19.26
C TRP A 429 7.36 -7.20 -19.91
N GLN A 430 7.83 -6.27 -19.08
CA GLN A 430 8.78 -5.23 -19.48
C GLN A 430 10.20 -5.79 -19.44
N THR A 431 10.77 -6.10 -20.60
CA THR A 431 12.15 -6.63 -20.67
C THR A 431 13.15 -5.56 -20.23
N GLY A 432 14.20 -5.99 -19.50
CA GLY A 432 15.31 -5.12 -19.13
C GLY A 432 16.16 -4.68 -20.32
N SER A 433 16.90 -3.57 -20.17
CA SER A 433 17.91 -3.17 -21.17
C SER A 433 19.07 -4.15 -21.30
N ASP A 434 19.27 -4.96 -20.26
CA ASP A 434 20.29 -5.99 -20.08
C ASP A 434 19.67 -7.40 -20.02
N GLU A 435 18.39 -7.56 -20.39
CA GLU A 435 17.67 -8.83 -20.36
C GLU A 435 18.47 -9.93 -21.09
N PRO A 436 18.71 -11.10 -20.50
CA PRO A 436 19.48 -12.15 -21.16
C PRO A 436 18.87 -12.51 -22.52
N VAL A 437 19.69 -12.49 -23.57
CA VAL A 437 19.23 -12.93 -24.90
C VAL A 437 18.90 -14.42 -24.87
N GLY A 438 17.85 -14.82 -25.59
CA GLY A 438 17.40 -16.21 -25.53
C GLY A 438 16.00 -16.42 -26.07
N MET A 439 15.52 -17.66 -25.92
CA MET A 439 14.15 -18.04 -26.24
C MET A 439 13.31 -18.01 -24.97
N TYR A 440 12.14 -17.40 -25.06
CA TYR A 440 11.21 -17.20 -23.96
C TYR A 440 9.80 -17.65 -24.35
N ARG A 441 8.97 -17.88 -23.35
CA ARG A 441 7.50 -18.01 -23.49
C ARG A 441 6.81 -17.47 -22.24
N VAL A 442 5.54 -17.10 -22.39
CA VAL A 442 4.67 -16.68 -21.29
C VAL A 442 3.70 -17.81 -20.99
N ARG A 443 3.61 -18.22 -19.74
CA ARG A 443 2.61 -19.15 -19.22
C ARG A 443 1.57 -18.39 -18.40
N HIS A 444 0.29 -18.71 -18.58
CA HIS A 444 -0.81 -18.27 -17.74
C HIS A 444 -1.40 -19.49 -17.03
N SER A 445 -1.62 -19.38 -15.73
CA SER A 445 -2.27 -20.41 -14.92
C SER A 445 -3.41 -19.79 -14.12
N GLY A 446 -4.47 -20.56 -13.87
CA GLY A 446 -5.62 -20.09 -13.10
C GLY A 446 -6.63 -21.21 -12.85
N TYR A 447 -7.78 -20.84 -12.28
CA TYR A 447 -8.89 -21.76 -12.02
C TYR A 447 -10.17 -21.21 -12.63
N HIS A 448 -10.87 -22.03 -13.40
CA HIS A 448 -12.19 -21.69 -13.94
C HIS A 448 -13.28 -22.38 -13.13
N LYS A 449 -14.46 -21.76 -13.03
CA LYS A 449 -15.61 -22.36 -12.35
C LYS A 449 -16.60 -22.95 -13.36
N PRO A 450 -16.69 -24.28 -13.52
CA PRO A 450 -17.79 -24.90 -14.25
C PRO A 450 -19.12 -24.69 -13.49
N LEU A 451 -20.23 -24.80 -14.20
CA LEU A 451 -21.54 -24.66 -13.58
C LEU A 451 -21.77 -25.83 -12.61
N PHE A 452 -22.12 -25.52 -11.36
CA PHE A 452 -22.40 -26.49 -10.28
C PHE A 452 -21.22 -27.36 -9.81
N GLU A 453 -19.99 -27.05 -10.23
CA GLU A 453 -18.79 -27.78 -9.82
C GLU A 453 -17.79 -26.87 -9.09
N ASP A 454 -16.84 -27.51 -8.40
CA ASP A 454 -15.72 -26.80 -7.80
C ASP A 454 -14.78 -26.25 -8.88
N PRO A 455 -14.08 -25.12 -8.62
CA PRO A 455 -13.13 -24.55 -9.58
C PRO A 455 -12.05 -25.55 -10.02
N GLN A 456 -11.82 -25.63 -11.33
CA GLN A 456 -10.85 -26.54 -11.95
C GLN A 456 -9.64 -25.76 -12.50
N PRO A 457 -8.41 -26.30 -12.37
CA PRO A 457 -7.20 -25.62 -12.84
C PRO A 457 -7.11 -25.64 -14.36
N PHE A 458 -6.53 -24.60 -14.93
CA PHE A 458 -6.10 -24.57 -16.33
C PHE A 458 -4.70 -23.98 -16.45
N THR A 459 -4.04 -24.27 -17.58
CA THR A 459 -2.76 -23.65 -17.93
C THR A 459 -2.67 -23.44 -19.43
N GLY A 460 -2.20 -22.26 -19.80
CA GLY A 460 -2.02 -21.77 -21.15
C GLY A 460 -0.60 -21.32 -21.39
N VAL A 461 -0.09 -21.48 -22.61
CA VAL A 461 1.27 -21.06 -22.96
C VAL A 461 1.24 -20.31 -24.29
N SER A 462 1.94 -19.18 -24.36
CA SER A 462 2.16 -18.45 -25.60
C SER A 462 3.02 -19.25 -26.58
N ARG A 463 3.15 -18.78 -27.82
CA ARG A 463 4.27 -19.23 -28.66
C ARG A 463 5.60 -18.92 -28.00
N THR A 464 6.63 -19.65 -28.42
CA THR A 464 8.02 -19.30 -28.12
C THR A 464 8.45 -18.10 -28.95
N PHE A 465 9.13 -17.14 -28.32
CA PHE A 465 9.68 -15.96 -28.96
C PHE A 465 11.14 -15.72 -28.55
N LYS A 466 11.86 -14.91 -29.32
CA LYS A 466 13.27 -14.61 -29.08
C LYS A 466 13.46 -13.19 -28.54
N VAL A 467 14.17 -13.05 -27.42
CA VAL A 467 14.71 -11.75 -26.99
C VAL A 467 16.11 -11.58 -27.56
N VAL A 468 16.34 -10.48 -28.29
CA VAL A 468 17.62 -10.13 -28.90
C VAL A 468 18.20 -8.85 -28.29
N GLY A 469 19.52 -8.72 -28.35
CA GLY A 469 20.20 -7.54 -27.83
C GLY A 469 19.73 -6.25 -28.50
N LYS A 470 19.72 -5.14 -27.76
CA LYS A 470 19.55 -3.80 -28.32
C LYS A 470 20.72 -3.54 -29.26
N SER A 471 20.51 -3.69 -30.57
CA SER A 471 21.64 -3.60 -31.49
C SER A 471 22.15 -2.15 -31.53
N LYS A 472 23.48 -1.96 -31.42
CA LYS A 472 24.19 -0.83 -32.07
C LYS A 472 24.11 -0.92 -33.62
N SER A 473 23.21 -1.75 -34.17
CA SER A 473 23.31 -2.30 -35.52
C SER A 473 22.16 -1.92 -36.45
N TYR A 474 21.28 -0.97 -36.12
CA TYR A 474 20.38 -0.42 -37.16
C TYR A 474 21.20 0.13 -38.34
N LYS A 475 22.39 0.71 -38.07
CA LYS A 475 23.39 1.04 -39.10
C LYS A 475 24.00 -0.18 -39.80
N SER A 476 24.23 -1.30 -39.12
CA SER A 476 24.84 -2.50 -39.74
C SER A 476 23.83 -3.31 -40.56
N TYR A 477 22.54 -3.28 -40.21
CA TYR A 477 21.46 -3.89 -41.01
C TYR A 477 21.15 -3.04 -42.24
N ILE A 478 21.06 -1.70 -42.11
CA ILE A 478 20.97 -0.79 -43.26
C ILE A 478 22.21 -0.89 -44.16
N ASN A 479 23.43 -0.98 -43.60
CA ASN A 479 24.65 -1.18 -44.38
C ASN A 479 24.69 -2.56 -45.07
N PHE A 480 24.10 -3.61 -44.47
CA PHE A 480 23.96 -4.93 -45.09
C PHE A 480 22.93 -4.92 -46.22
N VAL A 481 21.82 -4.18 -46.07
CA VAL A 481 20.79 -4.00 -47.11
C VAL A 481 21.32 -3.12 -48.26
N HIS A 482 22.05 -2.04 -47.98
CA HIS A 482 22.67 -1.20 -49.01
C HIS A 482 23.83 -1.87 -49.75
N LYS A 483 24.64 -2.72 -49.09
CA LYS A 483 25.69 -3.49 -49.79
C LYS A 483 25.15 -4.56 -50.73
N ASN A 484 23.93 -5.04 -50.51
CA ASN A 484 23.34 -6.14 -51.28
C ASN A 484 22.28 -5.69 -52.31
N GLN A 485 21.97 -4.39 -52.42
CA GLN A 485 21.12 -3.84 -53.50
C GLN A 485 21.90 -3.51 -54.79
N ASN A 486 23.24 -3.43 -54.78
CA ASN A 486 24.07 -3.16 -55.97
C ASN A 486 24.53 -4.42 -56.72
N ARG A 487 23.79 -5.52 -56.64
CA ARG A 487 24.16 -6.79 -57.29
C ARG A 487 23.07 -7.40 -58.16
N VAL A 488 22.27 -6.59 -58.85
CA VAL A 488 21.55 -7.01 -60.06
C VAL A 488 21.40 -5.78 -60.96
N MET A 489 22.18 -5.71 -62.04
CA MET A 489 21.88 -5.05 -63.33
C MET A 489 23.20 -4.70 -64.05
N ALA A 490 23.67 -5.63 -64.88
CA ALA A 490 24.44 -5.34 -66.08
C ALA A 490 24.27 -6.54 -67.03
N TYR A 491 23.12 -6.58 -67.69
CA TYR A 491 22.96 -7.31 -68.95
C TYR A 491 23.79 -6.56 -70.02
N GLN A 492 24.69 -7.28 -70.69
CA GLN A 492 25.33 -6.82 -71.92
C GLN A 492 24.32 -6.71 -73.06
N PRO A 493 24.53 -5.78 -74.01
CA PRO A 493 24.14 -5.97 -75.40
C PRO A 493 25.36 -6.15 -76.33
N LEU A 494 25.26 -7.20 -77.16
CA LEU A 494 25.69 -7.38 -78.56
C LEU A 494 26.81 -6.48 -79.12
N GLU A 495 27.94 -7.11 -79.47
CA GLU A 495 28.40 -7.36 -80.86
C GLU A 495 29.30 -8.60 -80.90
#